data_AF-H1LTD0-F1
#
_entry.id   AF-H1LTD0-F1
#
_cell.length_a   1.000
_cell.length_b   1.000
_cell.length_c   1.000
_cell.angle_alpha   90.00
_cell.angle_beta   90.00
_cell.angle_gamma   90.00
#
_symmetry.space_group_name_H-M   'P 1'
#
loop_
_entity.id
_entity.type
_entity.pdbx_description
1 polymer ?
#
loop_
_entity_poly.entity_id
_entity_poly.type
_entity_poly.pdbx_seq_one_letter_code
_entity_poly.pdbx_strand_id
1 'polypeptide(L)' 'MRYTESYYNLSHGTDNVSAEDIKTNGFALRGDKTSWCGEGVYFYDIKAKAWWAAKRKCNELKQKGKDSIKATVILADI' A
#
# COMPACT_ATOMS: atom_id res chain seq x y z
N MET A 1 -2.64 -24.40 10.02
CA MET A 1 -3.32 -23.16 10.44
C MET A 1 -4.29 -22.81 9.31
N ARG A 2 -5.61 -22.85 9.53
CA ARG A 2 -6.57 -22.38 8.52
C ARG A 2 -6.48 -20.86 8.49
N TYR A 3 -6.26 -20.28 7.32
CA TYR A 3 -6.33 -18.83 7.16
C TYR A 3 -7.80 -18.42 7.36
N THR A 4 -8.07 -17.65 8.41
CA THR A 4 -9.42 -17.19 8.80
C THR A 4 -9.61 -15.70 8.57
N GLU A 5 -8.66 -15.05 7.89
CA GLU A 5 -8.72 -13.61 7.64
C GLU A 5 -9.75 -13.33 6.55
N SER A 6 -10.53 -12.26 6.75
CA SER A 6 -11.50 -11.80 5.76
C SER A 6 -10.80 -11.00 4.68
N TYR A 7 -11.23 -11.19 3.44
CA TYR A 7 -10.84 -10.32 2.32
C TYR A 7 -11.59 -8.98 2.29
N TYR A 8 -12.23 -8.62 3.41
CA TYR A 8 -13.01 -7.40 3.60
C TYR A 8 -12.30 -6.46 4.58
N ASN A 9 -12.55 -5.16 4.42
CA ASN A 9 -12.00 -4.07 5.22
C ASN A 9 -10.47 -4.03 5.24
N LEU A 10 -9.84 -4.47 4.15
CA LEU A 10 -8.39 -4.41 4.02
C LEU A 10 -7.95 -2.98 3.73
N SER A 11 -6.76 -2.63 4.21
CA SER A 11 -6.16 -1.31 4.06
C SER A 11 -4.87 -1.38 3.25
N HIS A 12 -4.78 -0.58 2.19
CA HIS A 12 -3.56 -0.40 1.40
C HIS A 12 -2.96 0.99 1.64
N GLY A 13 -1.80 1.05 2.28
CA GLY A 13 -1.08 2.29 2.55
C GLY A 13 -0.19 2.70 1.38
N THR A 14 -0.36 3.91 0.86
CA THR A 14 0.38 4.41 -0.31
C THR A 14 0.55 5.94 -0.29
N ASP A 15 1.09 6.54 -1.35
CA ASP A 15 1.10 8.00 -1.54
C ASP A 15 -0.11 8.48 -2.35
N ASN A 16 -0.43 9.77 -2.24
CA ASN A 16 -1.60 10.37 -2.89
C ASN A 16 -1.59 10.26 -4.43
N VAL A 17 -0.43 10.26 -5.09
CA VAL A 17 -0.38 10.12 -6.55
C VAL A 17 -0.70 8.68 -6.95
N SER A 18 -0.05 7.72 -6.29
CA SER A 18 -0.33 6.30 -6.48
C SER A 18 -1.77 5.95 -6.10
N ALA A 19 -2.37 6.64 -5.12
CA ALA A 19 -3.74 6.40 -4.74
C ALA A 19 -4.75 6.82 -5.81
N GLU A 20 -4.53 7.94 -6.48
CA GLU A 20 -5.38 8.35 -7.61
C GLU A 20 -5.20 7.42 -8.82
N ASP A 21 -3.98 6.94 -9.07
CA ASP A 21 -3.71 5.91 -10.08
C ASP A 21 -4.48 4.61 -9.78
N ILE A 22 -4.43 4.12 -8.54
CA ILE A 22 -5.15 2.91 -8.12
C ILE A 22 -6.66 3.07 -8.24
N LYS A 23 -7.23 4.23 -7.89
CA LYS A 23 -8.67 4.48 -8.07
C LYS A 23 -9.11 4.46 -9.53
N THR A 24 -8.22 4.88 -10.43
CA THR A 24 -8.53 5.00 -11.86
C THR A 24 -8.28 3.68 -12.59
N ASN A 25 -7.17 3.00 -12.28
CA ASN A 25 -6.63 1.88 -13.05
C ASN A 25 -6.66 0.54 -12.29
N GLY A 26 -7.06 0.55 -11.02
CA GLY A 26 -6.99 -0.61 -10.14
C GLY A 26 -5.59 -0.85 -9.58
N PHE A 27 -5.46 -1.92 -8.78
CA PHE A 27 -4.16 -2.30 -8.22
C PHE A 27 -3.28 -2.98 -9.26
N ALA A 28 -2.02 -2.54 -9.35
CA ALA A 28 -1.00 -3.21 -10.15
C ALA A 28 -0.12 -4.11 -9.27
N LEU A 29 0.25 -5.29 -9.79
CA LEU A 29 1.26 -6.13 -9.15
C LEU A 29 2.60 -5.39 -9.10
N ARG A 30 3.26 -5.39 -7.94
CA ARG A 30 4.56 -4.74 -7.73
C ARG A 30 5.50 -5.66 -6.96
N GLY A 31 6.79 -5.39 -7.09
CA GLY A 31 7.85 -6.19 -6.47
C GLY A 31 8.45 -7.17 -7.46
N ASP A 32 9.32 -8.03 -6.94
CA ASP A 32 10.03 -9.05 -7.67
C ASP A 32 10.51 -10.15 -6.70
N LYS A 33 11.35 -11.07 -7.17
CA LYS A 33 11.91 -12.16 -6.35
C LYS A 33 12.81 -11.68 -5.21
N THR A 34 13.24 -10.42 -5.20
CA THR A 34 14.04 -9.81 -4.13
C THR A 34 13.19 -9.08 -3.08
N SER A 35 11.91 -8.85 -3.40
CA SER A 35 10.94 -8.26 -2.47
C SER A 35 10.60 -9.26 -1.37
N TRP A 36 10.47 -8.79 -0.13
CA TRP A 36 10.25 -9.65 1.04
C TRP A 36 9.11 -10.65 0.84
N CYS A 37 7.99 -10.19 0.30
CA CYS A 37 6.82 -11.03 0.09
C CYS A 37 6.59 -11.42 -1.38
N GLY A 38 7.57 -11.18 -2.26
CA GLY A 38 7.48 -11.46 -3.70
C GLY A 38 6.80 -10.36 -4.54
N GLU A 39 6.32 -10.75 -5.71
CA GLU A 39 5.50 -9.89 -6.58
C GLU A 39 4.03 -9.99 -6.16
N GLY A 40 3.38 -8.85 -5.92
CA GLY A 40 2.00 -8.84 -5.47
C GLY A 40 1.46 -7.45 -5.12
N VAL A 41 0.25 -7.44 -4.56
CA VAL A 41 -0.36 -6.26 -3.93
C VAL A 41 -0.51 -6.58 -2.44
N TYR A 42 -0.04 -5.65 -1.61
CA TYR A 42 0.04 -5.86 -0.16
C TYR A 42 -1.05 -5.08 0.56
N PHE A 43 -1.71 -5.76 1.49
CA PHE A 43 -2.77 -5.19 2.30
C PHE A 43 -2.50 -5.43 3.78
N TYR A 44 -3.13 -4.61 4.61
CA TYR A 44 -3.16 -4.76 6.05
C TYR A 44 -4.60 -4.88 6.51
N ASP A 45 -4.85 -5.84 7.39
CA ASP A 45 -6.07 -5.93 8.22
C ASP A 45 -6.21 -4.75 9.19
N ILE A 46 -5.09 -4.14 9.60
CA ILE A 46 -5.03 -3.04 10.57
C ILE A 46 -4.71 -1.72 9.86
N LYS A 47 -5.69 -0.81 9.81
CA LYS A 47 -5.57 0.54 9.20
C LYS A 47 -4.38 1.35 9.73
N ALA A 48 -4.07 1.25 11.03
CA ALA A 48 -2.93 1.95 11.61
C ALA A 48 -1.57 1.47 11.05
N LYS A 49 -1.44 0.16 10.77
CA LYS A 49 -0.24 -0.40 10.14
C LYS A 49 -0.10 0.08 8.69
N ALA A 50 -1.20 0.15 7.95
CA ALA A 50 -1.20 0.73 6.60
C ALA A 50 -0.71 2.19 6.60
N TRP A 51 -1.19 3.02 7.54
CA TRP A 51 -0.71 4.40 7.69
C TRP A 51 0.78 4.48 8.05
N TRP A 52 1.26 3.62 8.94
CA TRP A 52 2.67 3.57 9.30
C TRP A 52 3.53 3.23 8.08
N ALA A 53 3.15 2.21 7.31
CA ALA A 53 3.86 1.80 6.10
C ALA A 53 3.85 2.92 5.04
N ALA A 54 2.70 3.56 4.80
CA ALA A 54 2.54 4.67 3.85
C ALA A 54 3.45 5.86 4.20
N LYS A 55 3.48 6.26 5.48
CA LYS A 55 4.35 7.34 5.97
C LYS A 55 5.82 7.02 5.75
N ARG A 56 6.24 5.79 6.08
CA ARG A 56 7.63 5.34 5.90
C ARG A 56 8.03 5.41 4.43
N LYS A 57 7.17 4.92 3.53
CA LYS A 57 7.42 4.97 2.08
C LYS A 57 7.48 6.40 1.55
N CYS A 58 6.56 7.27 1.97
CA CYS A 58 6.59 8.68 1.57
C CYS A 58 7.86 9.38 2.04
N ASN A 59 8.35 9.08 3.25
CA ASN A 59 9.62 9.64 3.74
C ASN A 59 10.81 9.19 2.88
N GLU A 60 10.88 7.92 2.48
CA GLU A 60 11.91 7.44 1.54
C GLU A 60 11.85 8.16 0.19
N LEU A 61 10.65 8.42 -0.31
CA LEU A 61 10.46 9.10 -1.59
C LEU A 61 10.78 10.60 -1.51
N LYS A 62 10.49 11.26 -0.38
CA LYS A 62 10.91 12.65 -0.10
C LYS A 62 12.43 12.78 -0.05
N GLN A 63 13.12 11.83 0.59
CA GLN A 63 14.58 11.76 0.57
C GLN A 63 15.16 11.60 -0.86
N LYS A 64 14.34 11.15 -1.82
CA LYS A 64 14.67 11.04 -3.25
C LYS A 64 14.16 12.23 -4.09
N GLY A 65 13.75 13.33 -3.45
CA GLY A 65 13.33 14.57 -4.13
C GLY A 65 11.85 14.65 -4.52
N LYS A 66 11.00 13.76 -4.02
CA LYS A 66 9.54 13.84 -4.25
C LYS A 66 8.83 14.59 -3.12
N ASP A 67 8.97 15.91 -3.06
CA ASP A 67 8.55 16.72 -1.89
C ASP A 67 7.03 16.87 -1.71
N SER A 68 6.25 16.77 -2.78
CA SER A 68 4.80 17.02 -2.76
C SER A 68 3.95 15.81 -2.34
N ILE A 69 4.55 14.64 -2.11
CA ILE A 69 3.80 13.42 -1.80
C ILE A 69 3.30 13.39 -0.36
N LYS A 70 2.08 12.89 -0.18
CA LYS A 70 1.43 12.72 1.11
C LYS A 70 0.98 11.27 1.25
N ALA A 71 1.22 10.71 2.43
CA ALA A 71 0.73 9.38 2.76
C ALA A 71 -0.79 9.37 2.76
N THR A 72 -1.37 8.27 2.30
CA THR A 72 -2.80 8.00 2.29
C THR A 72 -3.06 6.51 2.45
N VAL A 73 -4.32 6.16 2.69
CA VAL A 73 -4.78 4.77 2.80
C VAL A 73 -6.02 4.59 1.94
N ILE A 74 -6.02 3.53 1.13
CA ILE A 74 -7.18 3.03 0.39
C ILE A 74 -7.77 1.85 1.17
N LEU A 75 -9.09 1.81 1.27
CA LEU A 75 -9.80 0.62 1.75
C LEU A 75 -10.14 -0.26 0.55
N ALA A 76 -9.96 -1.56 0.69
CA ALA A 76 -10.19 -2.55 -0.34
C ALA A 76 -10.93 -3.76 0.25
N ASP A 77 -11.91 -4.22 -0.52
CA ASP A 77 -12.54 -5.54 -0.37
C ASP A 77 -12.17 -6.32 -1.65
N ILE A 78 -11.64 -7.55 -1.50
CA ILE A 78 -11.08 -8.35 -2.60
C ILE A 78 -11.62 -9.77 -2.69
#